data_AF-A0AA51MXK1-F1
#
_entry.id   AF-A0AA51MXK1-F1
#
_cell.length_a   1.000
_cell.length_b   1.000
_cell.length_c   1.000
_cell.angle_alpha   90.00
_cell.angle_beta   90.00
_cell.angle_gamma   90.00
#
_symmetry.space_group_name_H-M   'P 1'
#
loop_
_entity.id
_entity.type
_entity.pdbx_description
1 polymer ?
#
loop_
_entity_poly.entity_id
_entity_poly.type
_entity_poly.pdbx_seq_one_letter_code
_entity_poly.pdbx_strand_id
1 'polypeptide(L)'
;MIEVKVERVRKKARLDESYDEDIQDTIEEMTPFIESKIDKEYLNTEDTSIQSIINLGATEIIIGEFIKEQSNDEDDSVSLGVGPIKIGENSSSKNRMSRAKDFVNDGWEKLKPYLIQDEDPFYFGIMGG
;
A
#
# COMPACT_ATOMS: atom_id res chain seq x y z
N MET A 1 -15.57 1.20 -6.58
CA MET A 1 -14.45 0.23 -6.66
C MET A 1 -13.16 1.01 -6.72
N ILE A 2 -12.09 0.49 -6.11
CA ILE A 2 -10.78 1.14 -6.17
C ILE A 2 -10.20 0.92 -7.57
N GLU A 3 -9.74 2.01 -8.20
CA GLU A 3 -9.10 1.98 -9.52
C GLU A 3 -7.66 2.48 -9.42
N VAL A 4 -6.73 1.55 -9.31
CA VAL A 4 -5.28 1.84 -9.34
C VAL A 4 -4.72 1.41 -10.69
N LYS A 5 -3.88 2.28 -11.29
CA LYS A 5 -3.27 2.03 -12.60
C LYS A 5 -1.77 1.84 -12.46
N VAL A 6 -1.23 0.84 -13.14
CA VAL A 6 0.23 0.56 -13.24
C VAL A 6 1.02 1.82 -13.57
N GLU A 7 0.61 2.56 -14.61
CA GLU A 7 1.26 3.81 -15.03
C GLU A 7 1.36 4.84 -13.89
N ARG A 8 0.32 4.92 -13.04
CA ARG A 8 0.26 5.87 -11.93
C ARG A 8 1.23 5.49 -10.82
N VAL A 9 1.29 4.21 -10.47
CA VAL A 9 2.23 3.63 -9.50
C VAL A 9 3.65 3.86 -10.00
N ARG A 10 3.97 3.40 -11.21
CA ARG A 10 5.27 3.56 -11.88
C ARG A 10 5.76 5.00 -11.85
N LYS A 11 4.93 5.93 -12.34
CA LYS A 11 5.28 7.36 -12.44
C LYS A 11 5.56 7.98 -11.07
N LYS A 12 4.78 7.64 -10.05
CA LYS A 12 4.92 8.22 -8.71
C LYS A 12 6.08 7.59 -7.93
N ALA A 13 6.36 6.31 -8.16
CA ALA A 13 7.52 5.59 -7.64
C ALA A 13 8.83 5.93 -8.39
N ARG A 14 8.76 6.55 -9.56
CA ARG A 14 9.90 6.84 -10.47
C ARG A 14 10.58 5.58 -11.00
N LEU A 15 9.76 4.59 -11.34
CA LEU A 15 10.18 3.33 -11.95
C LEU A 15 10.08 3.42 -13.47
N ASP A 16 10.75 2.51 -14.17
CA ASP A 16 10.59 2.31 -15.61
C ASP A 16 9.55 1.20 -15.90
N GLU A 17 9.31 0.93 -17.19
CA GLU A 17 8.27 -0.01 -17.63
C GLU A 17 8.62 -1.49 -17.38
N SER A 18 9.87 -1.81 -17.01
CA SER A 18 10.25 -3.20 -16.73
C SER A 18 9.59 -3.77 -15.49
N TYR A 19 9.04 -2.92 -14.62
CA TYR A 19 8.32 -3.28 -13.41
C TYR A 19 6.81 -3.38 -13.61
N ASP A 20 6.28 -3.19 -14.82
CA ASP A 20 4.82 -3.10 -15.04
C ASP A 20 4.08 -4.39 -14.64
N GLU A 21 4.68 -5.56 -14.87
CA GLU A 21 4.12 -6.86 -14.49
C GLU A 21 4.09 -7.02 -12.97
N ASP A 22 5.23 -6.83 -12.30
CA ASP A 22 5.31 -6.89 -10.83
C ASP A 22 4.38 -5.87 -10.16
N ILE A 23 4.26 -4.65 -10.71
CA ILE A 23 3.33 -3.64 -10.21
C ILE A 23 1.88 -4.11 -10.37
N GLN A 24 1.55 -4.74 -11.48
CA GLN A 24 0.20 -5.28 -11.70
C GLN A 24 -0.11 -6.38 -10.68
N ASP A 25 0.84 -7.26 -10.39
CA ASP A 25 0.68 -8.31 -9.38
C ASP A 25 0.44 -7.72 -7.99
N THR A 26 1.24 -6.73 -7.56
CA THR A 26 1.01 -6.03 -6.28
C THR A 26 -0.34 -5.32 -6.25
N ILE A 27 -0.80 -4.74 -7.37
CA ILE A 27 -2.13 -4.12 -7.46
C ILE A 27 -3.22 -5.18 -7.24
N GLU A 28 -3.11 -6.34 -7.89
CA GLU A 28 -4.08 -7.44 -7.78
C GLU A 28 -4.14 -8.03 -6.37
N GLU A 29 -3.00 -8.13 -5.69
CA GLU A 29 -2.93 -8.60 -4.30
C GLU A 29 -3.48 -7.57 -3.30
N MET A 30 -3.08 -6.31 -3.44
CA MET A 30 -3.34 -5.30 -2.41
C MET A 30 -4.70 -4.61 -2.56
N THR A 31 -5.24 -4.51 -3.77
CA THR A 31 -6.53 -3.83 -4.00
C THR A 31 -7.67 -4.47 -3.18
N PRO A 32 -7.88 -5.80 -3.21
CA PRO A 32 -8.90 -6.46 -2.39
C PRO A 32 -8.69 -6.26 -0.89
N PHE A 33 -7.43 -6.25 -0.44
CA PHE A 33 -7.10 -6.01 0.96
C PHE A 33 -7.50 -4.59 1.38
N ILE A 34 -7.14 -3.58 0.60
CA ILE A 34 -7.48 -2.18 0.88
C ILE A 34 -9.00 -1.99 0.84
N GLU A 35 -9.68 -2.55 -0.16
CA GLU A 35 -11.15 -2.50 -0.25
C GLU A 35 -11.82 -3.11 0.99
N SER A 36 -11.28 -4.19 1.55
CA SER A 36 -11.82 -4.82 2.77
C SER A 36 -11.78 -3.92 4.01
N LYS A 37 -10.98 -2.85 4.00
CA LYS A 37 -10.84 -1.90 5.12
C LYS A 37 -11.74 -0.67 4.99
N ILE A 38 -12.26 -0.39 3.80
CA ILE A 38 -13.06 0.80 3.51
C ILE A 38 -14.54 0.48 3.69
N ASP A 39 -15.30 1.42 4.27
CA ASP A 39 -16.75 1.29 4.36
C ASP A 39 -17.37 1.21 2.94
N LYS A 40 -18.30 0.27 2.77
CA LYS A 40 -18.97 0.00 1.49
C LYS A 40 -19.70 1.23 0.94
N GLU A 41 -20.14 2.15 1.80
CA GLU A 41 -20.76 3.40 1.37
C GLU A 41 -19.81 4.26 0.52
N TYR A 42 -18.52 4.29 0.86
CA TYR A 42 -17.52 5.07 0.13
C TYR A 42 -16.97 4.34 -1.09
N LEU A 43 -16.97 3.00 -1.08
CA LEU A 43 -16.54 2.23 -2.26
C LEU A 43 -17.46 2.41 -3.47
N ASN A 44 -18.74 2.67 -3.24
CA ASN A 44 -19.76 2.77 -4.31
C ASN A 44 -20.37 4.18 -4.42
N THR A 45 -19.76 5.18 -3.79
CA THR A 45 -20.22 6.57 -3.87
C THR A 45 -20.10 7.11 -5.31
N GLU A 46 -21.02 7.99 -5.72
CA GLU A 46 -20.90 8.76 -6.96
C GLU A 46 -20.06 10.04 -6.78
N ASP A 47 -19.64 10.35 -5.56
CA ASP A 47 -18.76 11.49 -5.28
C ASP A 47 -17.34 11.23 -5.82
N THR A 48 -17.06 11.83 -6.97
CA THR A 48 -15.78 11.72 -7.67
C THR A 48 -14.61 12.27 -6.85
N SER A 49 -14.86 13.18 -5.91
CA SER A 49 -13.82 13.71 -5.01
C SER A 49 -13.39 12.65 -4.00
N ILE A 50 -14.36 11.96 -3.40
CA ILE A 50 -14.10 10.86 -2.46
C ILE A 50 -13.41 9.71 -3.19
N GLN A 51 -13.92 9.30 -4.36
CA GLN A 51 -13.27 8.27 -5.18
C GLN A 51 -11.82 8.62 -5.51
N SER A 52 -11.56 9.88 -5.86
CA SER A 52 -10.20 10.35 -6.17
C SER A 52 -9.26 10.25 -4.97
N ILE A 53 -9.73 10.58 -3.76
CA ILE A 53 -8.94 10.46 -2.53
C ILE A 53 -8.67 9.00 -2.19
N ILE A 54 -9.68 8.14 -2.32
CA ILE A 54 -9.54 6.69 -2.08
C ILE A 54 -8.53 6.08 -3.04
N ASN A 55 -8.66 6.34 -4.34
CA ASN A 55 -7.72 5.84 -5.36
C ASN A 55 -6.30 6.36 -5.13
N LEU A 56 -6.16 7.61 -4.70
CA LEU A 56 -4.86 8.19 -4.34
C LEU A 56 -4.23 7.50 -3.13
N GLY A 57 -5.00 7.28 -2.07
CA GLY A 57 -4.54 6.59 -0.86
C GLY A 57 -4.13 5.15 -1.14
N ALA A 58 -4.96 4.42 -1.91
CA ALA A 58 -4.65 3.06 -2.34
C ALA A 58 -3.38 3.00 -3.19
N THR A 59 -3.23 3.94 -4.15
CA THR A 59 -2.01 4.05 -4.96
C THR A 59 -0.76 4.24 -4.10
N GLU A 60 -0.82 5.07 -3.05
CA GLU A 60 0.31 5.30 -2.16
C GLU A 60 0.66 4.07 -1.33
N ILE A 61 -0.33 3.37 -0.78
CA ILE A 61 -0.11 2.10 -0.06
C ILE A 61 0.58 1.09 -0.99
N ILE A 62 0.07 0.90 -2.20
CA ILE A 62 0.62 -0.04 -3.18
C ILE A 62 2.05 0.31 -3.56
N ILE A 63 2.37 1.59 -3.80
CA ILE A 63 3.76 2.04 -4.05
C ILE A 63 4.65 1.64 -2.87
N GLY A 64 4.16 1.88 -1.65
CA GLY A 64 4.91 1.59 -0.43
C GLY A 64 5.19 0.09 -0.25
N GLU A 65 4.19 -0.77 -0.46
CA GLU A 65 4.38 -2.22 -0.37
C GLU A 65 5.28 -2.76 -1.49
N PHE A 66 5.06 -2.34 -2.74
CA PHE A 66 5.90 -2.71 -3.87
C PHE A 66 7.40 -2.41 -3.63
N ILE A 67 7.70 -1.21 -3.12
CA ILE A 67 9.09 -0.82 -2.83
C ILE A 67 9.70 -1.70 -1.71
N LYS A 68 8.91 -2.15 -0.73
CA LYS A 68 9.40 -3.03 0.34
C LYS A 68 9.71 -4.43 -0.19
N GLU A 69 8.84 -4.99 -1.04
CA GLU A 69 9.04 -6.28 -1.69
C GLU A 69 10.36 -6.30 -2.46
N GLN A 70 10.57 -5.29 -3.33
CA GLN A 70 11.81 -5.12 -4.09
C GLN A 70 13.06 -5.01 -3.21
N SER A 71 12.95 -4.36 -2.04
CA SER A 71 14.08 -4.26 -1.10
C SER A 71 14.39 -5.57 -0.39
N ASN A 72 13.39 -6.41 -0.12
CA ASN A 72 13.62 -7.72 0.48
C ASN A 72 14.27 -8.69 -0.53
N ASP A 73 13.88 -8.62 -1.81
CA ASP A 73 14.49 -9.43 -2.88
C ASP A 73 15.96 -9.03 -3.13
N GLU A 74 16.29 -7.74 -3.03
CA GLU A 74 17.66 -7.25 -3.09
C GLU A 74 18.53 -7.80 -1.94
N ASP A 75 17.98 -7.88 -0.72
CA ASP A 75 18.70 -8.41 0.46
C ASP A 75 18.87 -9.94 0.42
N ASP A 76 17.92 -10.68 -0.16
CA ASP A 76 18.02 -12.13 -0.37
C ASP A 76 18.94 -12.52 -1.55
N SER A 77 19.24 -11.56 -2.45
CA SER A 77 20.27 -11.70 -3.49
C SER A 77 21.69 -11.58 -2.91
N VAL A 78 22.05 -12.52 -2.03
CA VAL A 78 23.32 -12.52 -1.29
C VAL A 78 24.51 -12.46 -2.24
N SER A 79 25.29 -11.38 -2.10
CA SER A 79 26.66 -11.24 -2.55
C SER A 79 27.50 -12.45 -2.15
N LEU A 80 27.98 -13.23 -3.13
CA LEU A 80 29.03 -14.22 -2.93
C LEU A 80 30.37 -13.52 -2.63
N GLY A 81 30.52 -13.05 -1.39
CA GLY A 81 31.76 -12.50 -0.86
C GLY A 81 32.61 -13.58 -0.19
N VAL A 82 33.63 -14.06 -0.89
CA VAL A 82 34.72 -14.84 -0.27
C VAL A 82 35.54 -13.89 0.61
N GLY A 83 35.28 -13.86 1.93
CA GLY A 83 36.11 -13.13 2.92
C GLY A 83 35.33 -12.23 3.88
N PRO A 84 35.97 -11.71 4.96
CA PRO A 84 35.32 -11.09 6.11
C PRO A 84 34.89 -9.64 5.87
N ILE A 85 34.23 -9.37 4.76
CA ILE A 85 33.64 -8.06 4.47
C ILE A 85 32.16 -8.13 4.84
N LYS A 86 31.83 -7.62 6.03
CA LYS A 86 30.44 -7.24 6.33
C LYS A 86 30.13 -5.99 5.51
N ILE A 87 29.44 -6.17 4.39
CA ILE A 87 28.89 -5.06 3.61
C ILE A 87 27.84 -4.40 4.51
N GLY A 88 28.15 -3.20 5.00
CA GLY A 88 27.21 -2.41 5.78
C GLY A 88 26.05 -2.00 4.89
N GLU A 89 24.81 -2.13 5.40
CA GLU A 89 23.58 -1.66 4.78
C GLU A 89 23.82 -0.33 4.05
N ASN A 90 23.71 -0.37 2.72
CA ASN A 90 23.89 0.80 1.86
C ASN A 90 22.89 1.91 2.31
N SER A 91 23.38 3.13 2.51
CA SER A 91 22.54 4.29 2.87
C SER A 91 21.38 4.52 1.89
N SER A 92 21.54 4.09 0.63
CA SER A 92 20.48 4.10 -0.39
C SER A 92 19.32 3.15 -0.07
N SER A 93 19.57 1.96 0.50
CA SER A 93 18.52 1.01 0.90
C SER A 93 17.70 1.57 2.07
N LYS A 94 18.37 2.18 3.07
CA LYS A 94 17.69 2.86 4.19
C LYS A 94 16.78 4.00 3.72
N ASN A 95 17.22 4.79 2.76
CA ASN A 95 16.42 5.89 2.21
C ASN A 95 15.21 5.39 1.41
N ARG A 96 15.37 4.28 0.66
CA ARG A 96 14.29 3.65 -0.09
C ARG A 96 13.22 3.08 0.85
N MET A 97 13.63 2.35 1.88
CA MET A 97 12.74 1.77 2.89
C MET A 97 12.02 2.85 3.71
N SER A 98 12.68 3.96 4.06
CA SER A 98 12.02 5.09 4.72
C SER A 98 10.92 5.67 3.83
N ARG A 99 11.22 5.91 2.55
CA ARG A 99 10.26 6.46 1.59
C ARG A 99 9.06 5.51 1.36
N ALA A 100 9.30 4.21 1.37
CA ALA A 100 8.25 3.21 1.29
C ALA A 100 7.27 3.33 2.47
N LYS A 101 7.80 3.47 3.69
CA LYS A 101 6.98 3.69 4.90
C LYS A 101 6.20 5.00 4.83
N ASP A 102 6.81 6.07 4.33
CA ASP A 102 6.14 7.36 4.18
C ASP A 102 4.92 7.23 3.24
N PHE A 103 5.08 6.54 2.11
CA PHE A 103 3.95 6.28 1.20
C PHE A 103 2.82 5.47 1.84
N VAL A 104 3.15 4.40 2.59
CA VAL A 104 2.13 3.61 3.29
C VAL A 104 1.39 4.47 4.32
N ASN A 105 2.12 5.26 5.11
CA ASN A 105 1.53 6.13 6.13
C ASN A 105 0.63 7.21 5.50
N ASP A 106 1.13 7.90 4.48
CA ASP A 106 0.40 8.94 3.76
C ASP A 106 -0.89 8.40 3.13
N GLY A 107 -0.85 7.17 2.61
CA GLY A 107 -2.00 6.51 2.03
C GLY A 107 -3.05 6.16 3.09
N TRP A 108 -2.65 5.53 4.19
CA TRP A 108 -3.57 5.23 5.29
C TRP A 108 -4.13 6.47 5.97
N GLU A 109 -3.36 7.55 6.08
CA GLU A 109 -3.86 8.83 6.60
C GLU A 109 -5.00 9.39 5.73
N LYS A 110 -4.88 9.28 4.40
CA LYS A 110 -5.95 9.68 3.47
C LYS A 110 -7.18 8.77 3.56
N LEU A 111 -6.98 7.47 3.77
CA LEU A 111 -8.06 6.50 3.85
C LEU A 111 -8.78 6.52 5.20
N LYS A 112 -8.13 7.02 6.26
CA LYS A 112 -8.63 7.04 7.64
C LYS A 112 -10.10 7.48 7.80
N PRO A 113 -10.60 8.53 7.13
CA PRO A 113 -12.00 8.95 7.27
C PRO A 113 -13.02 7.98 6.68
N TYR A 114 -12.58 7.07 5.81
CA TYR A 114 -13.43 6.17 5.03
C TYR A 114 -13.30 4.70 5.48
N LEU A 115 -12.48 4.43 6.49
CA LEU A 115 -12.34 3.09 7.04
C LEU A 115 -13.63 2.67 7.73
N ILE A 116 -13.89 1.37 7.71
CA ILE A 116 -14.93 0.76 8.55
C ILE A 116 -14.67 1.22 9.97
N GLN A 117 -15.57 2.01 10.53
CA GLN A 117 -15.54 2.30 11.96
C GLN A 117 -16.01 1.02 12.64
N ASP A 118 -15.26 0.54 13.63
CA ASP A 118 -15.77 -0.51 14.52
C ASP A 118 -17.00 0.07 15.24
N GLU A 119 -18.18 -0.07 14.64
CA GLU A 119 -19.44 0.00 15.35
C GLU A 119 -19.48 -1.24 16.24
N ASP A 120 -18.97 -1.07 17.46
CA ASP A 120 -19.04 -2.03 18.55
C ASP A 120 -20.49 -2.56 18.66
N PRO A 121 -20.79 -3.82 18.26
CA PRO A 121 -22.15 -4.32 18.20
C PRO A 121 -22.64 -4.86 19.56
N PHE A 122 -21.96 -4.58 20.67
CA PHE A 122 -22.50 -4.86 22.01
C PHE A 122 -23.58 -3.83 22.44
N TYR A 123 -24.47 -3.51 21.51
CA TYR A 123 -25.88 -3.25 21.77
C TYR A 123 -26.54 -4.55 22.26
N PHE A 124 -26.42 -4.88 23.56
CA PHE A 124 -27.41 -5.70 24.26
C PHE A 124 -28.31 -4.80 25.13
N GLY A 125 -29.09 -3.95 24.48
CA GLY A 125 -30.50 -3.82 24.80
C GLY A 125 -31.23 -4.40 23.60
N ILE A 126 -32.12 -5.39 23.68
CA ILE A 126 -33.27 -5.53 24.58
C ILE A 126 -33.68 -7.02 24.61
N MET A 127 -33.89 -7.58 25.81
CA MET A 127 -34.82 -8.67 26.19
C MET A 127 -34.86 -8.56 27.73
N GLY A 128 -35.85 -8.00 28.41
CA GLY A 128 -37.28 -8.29 28.30
C GLY A 128 -37.63 -9.36 29.33
N GLY A 129 -38.09 -8.97 30.54
CA GLY A 129 -38.55 -9.87 31.61
C GLY A 129 -38.30 -9.35 33.01
#